data_AF-A0A3Q4N6Q7-F1
#
_entry.id   AF-A0A3Q4N6Q7-F1
#
_cell.length_a   1.000
_cell.length_b   1.000
_cell.length_c   1.000
_cell.angle_alpha   90.00
_cell.angle_beta   90.00
_cell.angle_gamma   90.00
#
_symmetry.space_group_name_H-M   'P 1'
#
loop_
_entity.id
_entity.type
_entity.pdbx_description
1 polymer ?
#
loop_
_entity_poly.entity_id
_entity_poly.type
_entity_poly.pdbx_seq_one_letter_code
_entity_poly.pdbx_strand_id
1 'polypeptide(L)'
;LTVNDVNRTDRTNRFYEGIDNPGLVLLHDILMTYCMYDFDLGYVQGMSDLLSPILYVMENEVEAFWCFVAFMDQMNFEEQMQGMKTQLIQLSSLLRLLDLAFWNYLESQDSGYLYFCFRWLLIRFKRELSFVDVLRLWEVMWTGLPCENFHLLVCCAILDSENSTQPCGVSGSTCCLS
;
A
#
# COMPACT_ATOMS: atom_id res chain seq x y z
N LEU A 1 4.20 17.40 -9.18
CA LEU A 1 3.47 16.39 -8.38
C LEU A 1 4.26 16.02 -7.13
N THR A 2 5.53 15.65 -7.27
CA THR A 2 6.47 15.29 -6.18
C THR A 2 6.45 16.27 -4.99
N VAL A 3 6.61 17.58 -5.24
CA VAL A 3 6.64 18.61 -4.17
C VAL A 3 5.35 18.63 -3.32
N ASN A 4 4.18 18.45 -3.95
CA ASN A 4 2.91 18.47 -3.24
C ASN A 4 2.70 17.22 -2.38
N ASP A 5 3.26 16.09 -2.80
CA ASP A 5 3.16 14.84 -2.04
C ASP A 5 4.12 14.85 -0.85
N VAL A 6 5.39 15.21 -1.08
CA VAL A 6 6.43 15.36 -0.04
C VAL A 6 5.91 16.23 1.11
N ASN A 7 5.34 17.40 0.81
CA ASN A 7 4.87 18.33 1.84
C ASN A 7 3.76 17.77 2.74
N ARG A 8 3.04 16.74 2.28
CA ARG A 8 1.93 16.09 2.99
C ARG A 8 2.33 14.77 3.64
N THR A 9 3.53 14.24 3.37
CA THR A 9 3.98 12.94 3.87
C THR A 9 4.23 12.97 5.37
N ASP A 10 3.52 12.12 6.10
CA ASP A 10 3.75 11.76 7.51
C ASP A 10 4.10 12.92 8.46
N ARG A 11 3.46 14.08 8.30
CA ARG A 11 3.76 15.30 9.09
C ARG A 11 3.47 15.18 10.59
N THR A 12 2.81 14.11 11.01
CA THR A 12 2.61 13.74 12.43
C THR A 12 3.74 12.86 12.98
N ASN A 13 4.64 12.36 12.12
CA ASN A 13 5.85 11.63 12.52
C ASN A 13 6.97 12.65 12.82
N ARG A 14 7.64 12.48 13.96
CA ARG A 14 8.74 13.35 14.41
C ARG A 14 9.86 13.52 13.40
N PHE A 15 10.10 12.51 12.56
CA PHE A 15 11.11 12.58 11.52
C PHE A 15 10.78 13.63 10.45
N TYR A 16 9.49 13.85 10.16
CA TYR A 16 9.01 14.77 9.11
C TYR A 16 8.25 15.99 9.66
N GLU A 17 8.11 16.13 10.98
CA GLU A 17 7.42 17.26 11.61
C GLU A 17 8.25 18.55 11.58
N GLY A 18 7.59 19.70 11.66
CA GLY A 18 8.25 21.02 11.66
C GLY A 18 8.40 21.66 10.29
N ILE A 19 8.71 22.95 10.28
CA ILE A 19 8.94 23.77 9.07
C ILE A 19 10.38 23.54 8.62
N ASP A 20 10.63 23.52 7.31
CA ASP A 20 11.97 23.30 6.71
C ASP A 20 12.66 22.03 7.22
N ASN A 21 11.88 20.95 7.36
CA ASN A 21 12.36 19.69 7.90
C ASN A 21 13.37 19.02 6.93
N PRO A 22 14.57 18.63 7.39
CA PRO A 22 15.60 18.05 6.53
C PRO A 22 15.21 16.67 5.97
N GLY A 23 14.39 15.89 6.68
CA GLY A 23 13.86 14.63 6.19
C GLY A 23 12.94 14.81 4.98
N LEU A 24 12.18 15.91 4.90
CA LEU A 24 11.37 16.23 3.72
C LEU A 24 12.24 16.64 2.52
N VAL A 25 13.38 17.29 2.77
CA VAL A 25 14.35 17.62 1.72
C VAL A 25 14.96 16.34 1.15
N LEU A 26 15.43 15.43 2.01
CA LEU A 26 15.95 14.13 1.58
C LEU A 26 14.90 13.30 0.83
N LEU A 27 13.65 13.30 1.30
CA LEU A 27 12.56 12.58 0.64
C LEU A 27 12.29 13.12 -0.77
N HIS A 28 12.34 14.45 -0.94
CA HIS A 28 12.26 15.07 -2.26
C HIS A 28 13.45 14.68 -3.16
N ASP A 29 14.68 14.78 -2.66
CA ASP A 29 15.89 14.59 -3.45
C ASP A 29 16.07 13.14 -3.91
N ILE A 30 15.72 12.17 -3.07
CA ILE A 30 15.70 10.74 -3.44
C ILE A 30 14.66 10.47 -4.52
N LEU A 31 13.45 11.01 -4.40
CA LEU A 31 12.41 10.82 -5.43
C LEU A 31 12.81 11.46 -6.77
N MET A 32 13.45 12.63 -6.73
CA MET A 32 13.94 13.28 -7.96
C MET A 32 15.09 12.50 -8.59
N THR A 33 15.99 11.94 -7.78
CA THR A 33 17.04 11.03 -8.24
C THR A 33 16.43 9.77 -8.85
N TYR A 34 15.37 9.21 -8.26
CA TYR A 34 14.67 8.05 -8.81
C TYR A 34 14.04 8.35 -10.18
N CYS A 35 13.44 9.52 -10.38
CA CYS A 35 12.94 9.93 -11.70
C CYS A 35 14.04 9.99 -12.78
N MET A 36 15.30 10.17 -12.39
CA MET A 36 16.42 10.12 -13.33
C MET A 36 16.94 8.69 -13.55
N TYR A 37 16.79 7.83 -12.55
CA TYR A 37 17.15 6.41 -12.61
C TYR A 37 16.16 5.62 -13.50
N ASP A 38 14.86 5.78 -13.26
CA ASP A 38 13.79 5.23 -14.09
C ASP A 38 12.95 6.38 -14.66
N PHE A 39 13.41 6.89 -15.81
CA PHE A 39 12.81 8.05 -16.47
C PHE A 39 11.46 7.73 -17.13
N ASP A 40 11.26 6.48 -17.55
CA ASP A 40 10.02 6.04 -18.18
C ASP A 40 8.89 5.99 -17.15
N LEU A 41 9.18 5.51 -15.93
CA LEU A 41 8.21 5.54 -14.84
C LEU A 41 8.08 6.94 -14.20
N GLY A 42 9.21 7.59 -13.92
CA GLY A 42 9.25 8.88 -13.23
C GLY A 42 8.67 8.83 -11.81
N TYR A 43 7.82 9.81 -11.47
CA TYR A 43 7.12 9.88 -10.19
C TYR A 43 5.63 9.64 -10.34
N VAL A 44 5.13 8.65 -9.60
CA VAL A 44 3.70 8.35 -9.45
C VAL A 44 3.25 8.64 -8.02
N GLN A 45 2.06 9.21 -7.88
CA GLN A 45 1.47 9.49 -6.57
C GLN A 45 1.40 8.22 -5.71
N GLY A 46 1.91 8.31 -4.47
CA GLY A 46 2.03 7.18 -3.54
C GLY A 46 3.47 6.69 -3.36
N MET A 47 4.40 7.03 -4.26
CA MET A 47 5.82 6.66 -4.09
C MET A 47 6.46 7.32 -2.87
N SER A 48 6.05 8.55 -2.52
CA SER A 48 6.50 9.21 -1.28
C SER A 48 6.06 8.47 -0.01
N ASP A 49 4.87 7.85 -0.02
CA ASP A 49 4.38 7.02 1.08
C ASP A 49 5.21 5.73 1.22
N LEU A 50 5.73 5.20 0.11
CA LEU A 50 6.60 4.03 0.08
C LEU A 50 8.03 4.34 0.56
N LEU A 51 8.58 5.48 0.13
CA LEU A 51 9.91 5.91 0.53
C LEU A 51 10.00 6.32 2.00
N SER A 52 8.94 6.93 2.56
CA SER A 52 8.96 7.49 3.92
C SER A 52 9.46 6.51 4.99
N PRO A 53 8.92 5.28 5.13
CA PRO A 53 9.43 4.33 6.12
C PRO A 53 10.86 3.86 5.85
N ILE A 54 11.27 3.76 4.58
CA ILE A 54 12.64 3.36 4.20
C ILE A 54 13.63 4.44 4.64
N LEU A 55 13.36 5.71 4.30
CA LEU A 55 14.22 6.83 4.67
C LEU A 55 14.28 6.99 6.20
N TYR A 56 13.15 6.80 6.88
CA TYR A 56 13.10 6.81 8.35
C TYR A 56 14.03 5.76 8.98
N VAL A 57 14.10 4.55 8.43
CA VAL A 57 14.94 3.47 8.97
C VAL A 57 16.41 3.63 8.60
N MET A 58 16.69 4.01 7.34
CA MET A 58 18.06 4.07 6.83
C MET A 58 18.80 5.32 7.35
N GLU A 59 18.09 6.43 7.57
CA GLU A 59 18.66 7.72 7.99
C GLU A 59 19.82 8.24 7.10
N ASN A 60 20.00 7.65 5.92
CA ASN A 60 21.05 7.92 4.96
C ASN A 60 20.44 7.98 3.55
N GLU A 61 20.76 9.04 2.81
CA GLU A 61 20.18 9.30 1.48
C GLU A 61 20.47 8.19 0.47
N VAL A 62 21.73 7.75 0.40
CA VAL A 62 22.19 6.79 -0.62
C VAL A 62 21.69 5.39 -0.31
N GLU A 63 21.70 4.99 0.97
CA GLU A 63 21.16 3.69 1.39
C GLU A 63 19.64 3.64 1.18
N ALA A 64 18.93 4.71 1.58
CA ALA A 64 17.50 4.83 1.35
C ALA A 64 17.14 4.78 -0.14
N PHE A 65 17.94 5.43 -1.00
CA PHE A 65 17.75 5.39 -2.45
C PHE A 65 17.84 3.96 -2.99
N TRP A 66 18.91 3.21 -2.69
CA TRP A 66 19.06 1.85 -3.22
C TRP A 66 18.05 0.86 -2.65
N CYS A 67 17.68 1.00 -1.37
CA CYS A 67 16.57 0.25 -0.79
C CYS A 67 15.24 0.57 -1.48
N PHE A 68 14.99 1.84 -1.79
CA PHE A 68 13.78 2.26 -2.49
C PHE A 68 13.72 1.73 -3.93
N VAL A 69 14.84 1.75 -4.67
CA VAL A 69 14.93 1.14 -6.00
C VAL A 69 14.56 -0.34 -5.94
N ALA A 70 15.19 -1.10 -5.05
CA ALA A 70 14.90 -2.53 -4.90
C ALA A 70 13.45 -2.81 -4.47
N PHE A 71 12.84 -1.91 -3.68
CA PHE A 71 11.45 -2.03 -3.30
C PHE A 71 10.50 -1.75 -4.48
N MET A 72 10.79 -0.73 -5.29
CA MET A 72 9.98 -0.37 -6.45
C MET A 72 9.95 -1.46 -7.52
N ASP A 73 11.03 -2.23 -7.70
CA ASP A 73 11.08 -3.39 -8.61
C ASP A 73 10.03 -4.47 -8.27
N GLN A 74 9.52 -4.49 -7.04
CA GLN A 74 8.49 -5.44 -6.58
C GLN A 74 7.07 -4.86 -6.62
N MET A 75 6.90 -3.59 -6.99
CA MET A 75 5.63 -2.87 -6.93
C MET A 75 4.97 -2.70 -8.31
N ASN A 76 3.65 -2.50 -8.34
CA ASN A 76 2.85 -2.45 -9.57
C ASN A 76 2.64 -1.00 -10.09
N PHE A 77 3.71 -0.24 -10.32
CA PHE A 77 3.61 1.16 -10.77
C PHE A 77 3.65 1.37 -12.29
N GLU A 78 3.74 0.30 -13.07
CA GLU A 78 3.68 0.36 -14.54
C GLU A 78 2.43 1.09 -15.06
N GLU A 79 2.57 1.82 -16.18
CA GLU A 79 1.52 2.69 -16.75
C GLU A 79 0.17 1.98 -16.96
N GLN A 80 0.20 0.71 -17.37
CA GLN A 80 -1.02 -0.06 -17.67
C GLN A 80 -1.64 -0.73 -16.43
N MET A 81 -0.95 -0.68 -15.29
CA MET A 81 -1.34 -1.27 -14.01
C MET A 81 -1.81 -2.74 -14.14
N GLN A 82 -1.19 -3.54 -15.00
CA GLN A 82 -1.60 -4.92 -15.25
C GLN A 82 -1.31 -5.82 -14.05
N GLY A 83 -0.15 -5.62 -13.40
CA GLY A 83 0.17 -6.26 -12.14
C GLY A 83 -0.89 -5.97 -11.08
N MET A 84 -1.40 -4.73 -11.05
CA MET A 84 -2.44 -4.37 -10.10
C MET A 84 -3.79 -5.05 -10.40
N LYS A 85 -4.23 -5.05 -11.65
CA LYS A 85 -5.44 -5.79 -12.06
C LYS A 85 -5.31 -7.28 -11.75
N THR A 86 -4.14 -7.85 -12.01
CA THR A 86 -3.85 -9.26 -11.73
C THR A 86 -3.97 -9.56 -10.23
N GLN A 87 -3.39 -8.73 -9.37
CA GLN A 87 -3.49 -8.90 -7.91
C GLN A 87 -4.93 -8.77 -7.40
N LEU A 88 -5.74 -7.86 -7.94
CA LEU A 88 -7.15 -7.73 -7.57
C LEU A 88 -7.97 -8.97 -7.99
N ILE A 89 -7.72 -9.51 -9.18
CA ILE A 89 -8.36 -10.76 -9.65
C ILE A 89 -7.95 -11.94 -8.77
N GLN A 90 -6.67 -12.04 -8.41
CA GLN A 90 -6.17 -13.07 -7.51
C GLN A 90 -6.80 -12.94 -6.12
N LEU A 91 -6.93 -11.72 -5.59
CA LEU A 91 -7.59 -11.44 -4.32
C LEU A 91 -9.06 -11.86 -4.34
N SER A 92 -9.79 -11.50 -5.40
CA SER A 92 -11.20 -11.91 -5.57
C SER A 92 -11.34 -13.43 -5.63
N SER A 93 -10.42 -14.11 -6.31
CA SER A 93 -10.38 -15.57 -6.37
C SER A 93 -10.10 -16.23 -5.01
N LEU A 94 -9.18 -15.66 -4.23
CA LEU A 94 -8.88 -16.12 -2.87
C LEU A 94 -10.09 -15.90 -1.94
N LEU A 95 -10.71 -14.72 -2.00
CA LEU A 95 -11.89 -14.40 -1.19
C LEU A 95 -13.05 -15.36 -1.48
N ARG A 96 -13.28 -15.69 -2.75
CA ARG A 96 -14.29 -16.67 -3.16
C ARG A 96 -14.04 -18.06 -2.55
N LEU A 97 -12.78 -18.44 -2.37
CA LEU A 97 -12.40 -19.71 -1.75
C LEU A 97 -12.58 -19.68 -0.22
N LEU A 98 -12.23 -18.56 0.41
CA LEU A 98 -12.27 -18.40 1.87
C LEU A 98 -13.69 -18.18 2.41
N ASP A 99 -14.46 -17.29 1.76
CA ASP A 99 -15.84 -16.99 2.12
C ASP A 99 -16.68 -16.71 0.87
N LEU A 100 -17.30 -17.77 0.35
CA LEU A 100 -18.16 -17.69 -0.83
C LEU A 100 -19.40 -16.82 -0.59
N ALA A 101 -19.93 -16.76 0.64
CA ALA A 101 -21.12 -15.98 0.94
C ALA A 101 -20.82 -14.48 0.87
N PHE A 102 -19.73 -14.05 1.50
CA PHE A 102 -19.26 -12.68 1.44
C PHE A 102 -18.85 -12.27 0.02
N TRP A 103 -18.17 -13.15 -0.72
CA TRP A 103 -17.84 -12.89 -2.12
C TRP A 103 -19.09 -12.68 -3.00
N ASN A 104 -20.10 -13.55 -2.88
CA ASN A 104 -21.38 -13.38 -3.60
C ASN A 104 -22.09 -12.07 -3.21
N TYR A 105 -21.99 -11.66 -1.95
CA TYR A 105 -22.51 -10.36 -1.52
C TYR A 105 -21.81 -9.21 -2.25
N LEU A 106 -20.48 -9.21 -2.32
CA LEU A 106 -19.73 -8.16 -3.04
C LEU A 106 -20.09 -8.11 -4.53
N GLU A 107 -20.22 -9.26 -5.20
CA GLU A 107 -20.70 -9.33 -6.58
C GLU A 107 -22.10 -8.71 -6.73
N SER A 108 -23.02 -9.00 -5.81
CA SER A 108 -24.38 -8.42 -5.84
C SER A 108 -24.41 -6.90 -5.66
N GLN A 109 -23.36 -6.34 -5.07
CA GLN A 109 -23.18 -4.89 -4.86
C GLN A 109 -22.26 -4.26 -5.93
N ASP A 110 -22.02 -4.94 -7.05
CA ASP A 110 -21.10 -4.49 -8.12
C ASP A 110 -19.68 -4.15 -7.62
N SER A 111 -19.28 -4.80 -6.53
CA SER A 111 -18.02 -4.59 -5.81
C SER A 111 -17.02 -5.75 -6.00
N GLY A 112 -17.31 -6.66 -6.92
CA GLY A 112 -16.53 -7.87 -7.21
C GLY A 112 -15.09 -7.64 -7.69
N TYR A 113 -14.82 -6.47 -8.27
CA TYR A 113 -13.48 -6.04 -8.68
C TYR A 113 -12.60 -5.53 -7.53
N LEU A 114 -13.16 -5.38 -6.32
CA LEU A 114 -12.43 -5.02 -5.10
C LEU A 114 -11.62 -3.71 -5.20
N TYR A 115 -12.12 -2.71 -5.92
CA TYR A 115 -11.40 -1.42 -6.08
C TYR A 115 -11.13 -0.70 -4.74
N PHE A 116 -11.90 -0.99 -3.69
CA PHE A 116 -11.62 -0.49 -2.33
C PHE A 116 -10.29 -1.04 -1.75
N CYS A 117 -9.80 -2.19 -2.23
CA CYS A 117 -8.49 -2.74 -1.88
C CYS A 117 -7.33 -2.15 -2.71
N PHE A 118 -7.61 -1.30 -3.71
CA PHE A 118 -6.59 -0.77 -4.62
C PHE A 118 -5.49 -0.04 -3.86
N ARG A 119 -5.87 0.87 -2.95
CA ARG A 119 -4.91 1.63 -2.13
C ARG A 119 -4.09 0.71 -1.24
N TRP A 120 -4.70 -0.33 -0.67
CA TRP A 120 -4.01 -1.27 0.21
C TRP A 120 -2.84 -1.94 -0.51
N LEU A 121 -3.08 -2.36 -1.75
CA LEU A 121 -2.07 -3.06 -2.53
C LEU A 121 -1.04 -2.12 -3.14
N LEU A 122 -1.47 -0.96 -3.66
CA LEU A 122 -0.60 0.03 -4.31
C LEU A 122 0.48 0.56 -3.37
N ILE A 123 0.11 0.87 -2.12
CA ILE A 123 1.03 1.43 -1.11
C ILE A 123 1.25 0.50 0.08
N ARG A 124 1.11 -0.82 -0.14
CA ARG A 124 1.39 -1.90 0.83
C ARG A 124 0.90 -1.57 2.25
N PHE A 125 -0.39 -1.25 2.37
CA PHE A 125 -1.12 -0.97 3.61
C PHE A 125 -0.66 0.24 4.42
N LYS A 126 0.23 1.10 3.88
CA LYS A 126 0.82 2.25 4.57
C LYS A 126 -0.22 3.22 5.19
N ARG A 127 -1.42 3.31 4.60
CA ARG A 127 -2.50 4.20 5.06
C ARG A 127 -3.50 3.53 6.01
N GLU A 128 -3.41 2.22 6.17
CA GLU A 128 -4.36 1.44 6.98
C GLU A 128 -3.77 1.06 8.35
N LEU A 129 -2.45 1.18 8.51
CA LEU A 129 -1.72 0.77 9.70
C LEU A 129 -0.93 1.94 10.30
N SER A 130 -0.61 1.82 11.60
CA SER A 130 0.28 2.77 12.25
C SER A 130 1.69 2.70 11.66
N PHE A 131 2.47 3.77 11.77
CA PHE A 131 3.82 3.81 11.20
C PHE A 131 4.71 2.64 11.69
N VAL A 132 4.63 2.29 12.97
CA VAL A 132 5.39 1.19 13.57
C VAL A 132 4.90 -0.17 13.05
N ASP A 133 3.58 -0.33 12.86
CA ASP A 133 3.03 -1.58 12.35
C ASP A 133 3.33 -1.79 10.87
N VAL A 134 3.43 -0.70 10.09
CA VAL A 134 3.89 -0.76 8.69
C VAL A 134 5.31 -1.28 8.61
N LEU A 135 6.23 -0.79 9.45
CA LEU A 135 7.61 -1.27 9.48
C LEU A 135 7.67 -2.79 9.72
N ARG A 136 6.96 -3.27 10.75
CA ARG A 136 6.90 -4.70 11.07
C ARG A 136 6.28 -5.53 9.96
N LEU A 137 5.19 -5.04 9.37
CA LEU A 137 4.52 -5.74 8.29
C LEU A 137 5.47 -5.88 7.08
N TRP A 138 6.16 -4.81 6.70
CA TRP A 138 7.08 -4.84 5.56
C TRP A 138 8.28 -5.75 5.81
N GLU A 139 8.86 -5.75 7.01
CA GLU A 139 9.90 -6.70 7.40
C GLU A 139 9.47 -8.15 7.17
N VAL A 140 8.26 -8.51 7.62
CA VAL A 140 7.71 -9.86 7.42
C VAL A 140 7.46 -10.15 5.94
N MET A 141 6.86 -9.22 5.20
CA MET A 141 6.55 -9.40 3.77
C MET A 141 7.81 -9.58 2.93
N TRP A 142 8.88 -8.84 3.22
CA TRP A 142 10.15 -8.92 2.51
C TRP A 142 10.90 -10.24 2.74
N THR A 143 10.51 -11.05 3.73
CA THR A 143 11.04 -12.42 3.86
C THR A 143 10.57 -13.34 2.72
N GLY A 144 9.50 -12.98 2.00
CA GLY A 144 8.88 -13.84 0.98
C GLY A 144 8.20 -15.09 1.56
N LEU A 145 7.95 -15.11 2.87
CA LEU A 145 7.32 -16.22 3.59
C LEU A 145 5.91 -15.84 4.09
N PRO A 146 5.02 -16.83 4.29
CA PRO A 146 5.17 -18.25 3.91
C PRO A 146 4.96 -18.52 2.41
N CYS A 147 4.56 -17.52 1.63
CA CYS A 147 4.31 -17.63 0.19
C CYS A 147 4.60 -16.32 -0.54
N GLU A 148 4.77 -16.40 -1.86
CA GLU A 148 5.14 -15.28 -2.74
C GLU A 148 4.17 -14.08 -2.63
N ASN A 149 2.86 -14.35 -2.64
CA ASN A 149 1.83 -13.33 -2.61
C ASN A 149 1.20 -13.16 -1.23
N PHE A 150 2.02 -13.18 -0.16
CA PHE A 150 1.55 -13.06 1.22
C PHE A 150 0.70 -11.80 1.46
N HIS A 151 0.98 -10.71 0.74
CA HIS A 151 0.19 -9.48 0.77
C HIS A 151 -1.30 -9.68 0.46
N LEU A 152 -1.66 -10.64 -0.41
CA LEU A 152 -3.05 -10.95 -0.70
C LEU A 152 -3.73 -11.65 0.48
N LEU A 153 -2.99 -12.49 1.21
CA LEU A 153 -3.50 -13.10 2.44
C LEU A 153 -3.71 -12.06 3.55
N VAL A 154 -2.86 -11.04 3.63
CA VAL A 154 -3.06 -9.89 4.53
C VAL A 154 -4.35 -9.14 4.17
N CYS A 155 -4.62 -8.90 2.87
CA CYS A 155 -5.92 -8.33 2.45
C CYS A 155 -7.09 -9.19 2.92
N CYS A 156 -7.03 -10.51 2.71
CA CYS A 156 -8.09 -11.42 3.17
C CYS A 156 -8.27 -11.37 4.69
N ALA A 157 -7.19 -11.31 5.47
CA ALA A 157 -7.27 -11.24 6.93
C ALA A 157 -7.95 -9.94 7.41
N ILE A 158 -7.66 -8.80 6.76
CA ILE A 158 -8.35 -7.54 7.05
C ILE A 158 -9.84 -7.66 6.71
N LEU A 159 -10.18 -8.19 5.53
CA LEU A 159 -11.57 -8.35 5.11
C LEU A 159 -12.36 -9.30 6.02
N ASP A 160 -11.75 -10.40 6.45
CA ASP A 160 -12.36 -11.36 7.38
C ASP A 160 -12.65 -10.72 8.75
N SER A 161 -11.75 -9.87 9.22
CA SER A 161 -11.94 -9.14 10.49
C SER A 161 -13.11 -8.16 10.43
N GLU A 162 -13.34 -7.51 9.29
CA GLU A 162 -14.44 -6.57 9.06
C GLU A 162 -15.77 -7.27 8.76
N ASN A 163 -15.73 -8.49 8.20
CA ASN A 163 -16.91 -9.31 7.99
C ASN A 163 -17.41 -9.91 9.32
N SER A 164 -16.50 -10.32 10.21
CA SER A 164 -16.82 -10.87 11.52
C SER A 164 -17.46 -9.85 12.48
N THR A 165 -17.22 -8.54 12.27
CA THR A 165 -17.87 -7.45 12.99
C THR A 165 -19.28 -7.14 12.49
N GLN A 166 -19.71 -7.71 11.34
CA GLN A 166 -21.11 -7.67 10.93
C GLN A 166 -21.89 -8.75 11.70
N PRO A 167 -22.81 -8.39 12.63
CA PRO A 167 -23.59 -9.39 13.33
C PRO A 167 -24.39 -10.22 12.32
N CYS A 168 -24.22 -11.54 12.36
CA CYS A 168 -25.04 -12.51 11.64
C CYS A 168 -26.53 -12.26 11.96
N GLY A 169 -27.21 -11.40 11.19
CA GLY A 169 -28.58 -11.02 11.53
C GLY A 169 -29.21 -9.86 10.76
N VAL A 170 -28.51 -9.14 9.89
CA VAL A 170 -29.14 -8.04 9.13
C VAL A 170 -29.14 -8.33 7.63
N SER A 171 -30.12 -9.14 7.22
CA SER A 171 -30.65 -9.08 5.86
C SER A 171 -31.23 -7.69 5.63
N GLY A 172 -30.44 -6.83 4.99
CA GLY A 172 -30.85 -5.51 4.54
C GLY A 172 -30.61 -4.40 5.57
N SER A 173 -29.51 -3.68 5.42
CA SER A 173 -29.41 -2.22 5.53
C SER A 173 -27.95 -1.80 5.35
N THR A 174 -27.70 -1.11 4.25
CA THR A 174 -26.59 -0.16 3.98
C THR A 174 -25.76 0.23 5.21
N CYS A 175 -24.47 -0.13 5.22
CA CYS A 175 -23.47 0.59 6.01
C CYS A 175 -22.18 0.76 5.20
N CYS A 176 -22.11 1.93 4.55
CA CYS A 176 -20.95 2.77 4.26
C CYS A 176 -19.56 2.10 4.20
N LEU A 177 -19.18 1.66 3.00
CA LEU A 177 -17.83 1.92 2.49
C LEU A 177 -17.87 3.29 1.81
N SER A 178 -17.51 4.34 2.55
CA SER A 178 -17.25 5.69 2.04
C SER A 178 -15.78 6.02 2.22
#